data_AF-A0A539DQB6-F1
#
_entry.id   AF-A0A539DQB6-F1
#
_cell.length_a   1.000
_cell.length_b   1.000
_cell.length_c   1.000
_cell.angle_alpha   90.00
_cell.angle_beta   90.00
_cell.angle_gamma   90.00
#
_symmetry.space_group_name_H-M   'P 1'
#
loop_
_entity.id
_entity.type
_entity.pdbx_description
1 polymer ?
#
loop_
_entity_poly.entity_id
_entity_poly.type
_entity_poly.pdbx_seq_one_letter_code
_entity_poly.pdbx_strand_id
1 'polypeptide(L)'
;MLSQIEARILGCDPIMHLDDHEIESAISVLKGSGWVRLVHPSHGRSVTRFRHVADEKLTLEPDSAAVIALLLLRGPQTVAELRSRTERLHPFESLDEVERILRTLAERELVRLLDRLPGQKEPRWQQLLAEERESTVVTRPALAVPSAVVGSMADRIEQMEARIARLETALAELL
;
A
#
# COMPACT_ATOMS: atom_id res chain seq x y z
N MET A 1 30.57 -9.02 14.52
CA MET A 1 30.52 -7.83 13.65
C MET A 1 29.51 -8.14 12.55
N LEU A 2 28.22 -8.09 12.90
CA LEU A 2 27.11 -8.36 11.97
C LEU A 2 26.96 -7.10 11.12
N SER A 3 27.27 -7.18 9.83
CA SER A 3 26.93 -6.10 8.90
C SER A 3 25.41 -6.04 8.79
N GLN A 4 24.78 -5.08 9.44
CA GLN A 4 23.40 -4.69 9.11
C GLN A 4 23.41 -4.25 7.65
N ILE A 5 22.79 -5.04 6.79
CA ILE A 5 22.54 -4.66 5.40
C ILE A 5 21.28 -3.79 5.45
N GLU A 6 21.42 -2.49 5.69
CA GLU A 6 20.31 -1.56 5.51
C GLU A 6 19.91 -1.57 4.04
N ALA A 7 18.68 -1.99 3.74
CA ALA A 7 18.16 -1.98 2.39
C ALA A 7 17.86 -0.55 1.96
N ARG A 8 18.85 0.14 1.38
CA ARG A 8 18.67 1.45 0.76
C ARG A 8 18.04 1.30 -0.62
N ILE A 9 16.74 1.58 -0.75
CA ILE A 9 16.05 1.51 -2.04
C ILE A 9 16.28 2.82 -2.80
N LEU A 10 17.31 2.84 -3.66
CA LEU A 10 17.60 3.96 -4.55
C LEU A 10 16.54 4.05 -5.65
N GLY A 11 15.87 5.21 -5.75
CA GLY A 11 14.85 5.47 -6.77
C GLY A 11 13.40 5.42 -6.27
N CYS A 12 13.20 5.34 -4.95
CA CYS A 12 11.94 5.70 -4.31
C CYS A 12 11.96 7.17 -3.88
N ASP A 13 10.78 7.78 -3.84
CA ASP A 13 10.57 9.09 -3.23
C ASP A 13 9.38 8.96 -2.27
N PRO A 14 9.61 8.92 -0.93
CA PRO A 14 10.88 9.19 -0.23
C PRO A 14 11.89 8.03 -0.30
N ILE A 15 13.15 8.34 -0.03
CA ILE A 15 14.17 7.30 0.23
C ILE A 15 13.84 6.64 1.58
N MET A 16 13.73 5.32 1.57
CA MET A 16 13.42 4.52 2.76
C MET A 16 14.65 3.73 3.22
N HIS A 17 14.75 3.58 4.54
CA HIS A 17 15.65 2.65 5.22
C HIS A 17 14.76 1.68 5.96
N LEU A 18 14.73 0.43 5.50
CA LEU A 18 13.94 -0.64 6.12
C LEU A 18 14.89 -1.67 6.70
N ASP A 19 14.58 -2.16 7.90
CA ASP A 19 15.28 -3.28 8.49
C ASP A 19 14.69 -4.63 8.03
N ASP A 20 15.41 -5.72 8.31
CA ASP A 20 15.00 -7.07 7.90
C ASP A 20 13.64 -7.47 8.49
N HIS A 21 13.33 -7.02 9.72
CA HIS A 21 12.08 -7.36 10.38
C HIS A 21 10.89 -6.65 9.74
N GLU A 22 11.03 -5.37 9.40
CA GLU A 22 10.03 -4.60 8.66
C GLU A 22 9.73 -5.22 7.29
N ILE A 23 10.79 -5.64 6.58
CA ILE A 23 10.65 -6.31 5.28
C ILE A 23 9.93 -7.66 5.42
N GLU A 24 10.33 -8.50 6.38
CA GLU A 24 9.69 -9.80 6.62
C GLU A 24 8.22 -9.65 7.02
N SER A 25 7.91 -8.67 7.88
CA SER A 25 6.54 -8.35 8.28
C SER A 25 5.70 -7.90 7.09
N ALA A 26 6.20 -6.99 6.26
CA ALA A 26 5.52 -6.53 5.04
C ALA A 26 5.26 -7.68 4.06
N ILE A 27 6.25 -8.54 3.83
CA ILE A 27 6.10 -9.73 2.98
C ILE A 27 5.05 -10.70 3.55
N SER A 28 5.02 -10.88 4.87
CA SER A 28 4.03 -11.73 5.54
C SER A 28 2.60 -11.23 5.31
N VAL A 29 2.38 -9.91 5.46
CA VAL A 29 1.08 -9.26 5.18
C VAL A 29 0.69 -9.41 3.71
N LEU A 30 1.61 -9.15 2.78
CA LEU A 30 1.37 -9.27 1.34
C LEU A 30 1.10 -10.72 0.90
N LYS A 31 1.76 -11.69 1.55
CA LYS A 31 1.50 -13.11 1.33
C LYS A 31 0.14 -13.51 1.87
N GLY A 32 -0.22 -13.10 3.08
CA GLY A 32 -1.52 -13.39 3.70
C GLY A 32 -2.70 -12.82 2.91
N SER A 33 -2.50 -11.66 2.28
CA SER A 33 -3.47 -11.04 1.37
C SER A 33 -3.36 -11.55 -0.08
N GLY A 34 -2.41 -12.46 -0.37
CA GLY A 34 -2.25 -13.13 -1.66
C GLY A 34 -1.60 -12.28 -2.77
N TRP A 35 -0.98 -11.14 -2.45
CA TRP A 35 -0.24 -10.29 -3.39
C TRP A 35 1.18 -10.80 -3.71
N VAL A 36 1.71 -11.67 -2.86
CA VAL A 36 3.04 -12.27 -3.02
C VAL A 36 2.93 -13.80 -2.90
N ARG A 37 3.66 -14.50 -3.78
CA ARG A 37 3.82 -15.96 -3.75
C ARG A 37 5.28 -16.34 -3.49
N LEU A 38 5.47 -17.46 -2.81
CA LEU A 38 6.78 -18.09 -2.62
C LEU A 38 7.18 -18.81 -3.91
N VAL A 39 8.43 -18.61 -4.32
CA VAL A 39 9.02 -19.36 -5.43
C VAL A 39 9.99 -20.38 -4.82
N HIS A 40 9.58 -21.64 -4.80
CA HIS A 40 10.46 -22.75 -4.45
C HIS A 40 11.41 -23.00 -5.63
N PRO A 41 12.73 -22.83 -5.48
CA PRO A 41 13.63 -23.19 -6.55
C PRO A 41 13.66 -24.70 -6.70
N SER A 42 13.83 -25.12 -7.95
CA SER A 42 13.73 -26.51 -8.34
C SER A 42 14.87 -27.38 -7.78
N HIS A 43 16.03 -26.80 -7.42
CA HIS A 43 17.20 -27.53 -6.93
C HIS A 43 18.10 -26.67 -5.99
N GLY A 44 18.66 -27.30 -4.93
CA GLY A 44 19.78 -26.76 -4.12
C GLY A 44 19.42 -26.19 -2.74
N ARG A 45 20.45 -25.75 -1.99
CA ARG A 45 20.31 -25.03 -0.70
C ARG A 45 19.76 -23.63 -1.00
N SER A 46 18.43 -23.51 -0.89
CA SER A 46 17.64 -22.42 -1.44
C SER A 46 17.52 -21.23 -0.50
N VAL A 47 17.86 -20.02 -0.98
CA VAL A 47 17.34 -18.77 -0.42
C VAL A 47 15.86 -18.63 -0.80
N THR A 48 15.02 -18.24 0.16
CA THR A 48 13.60 -17.98 -0.10
C THR A 48 13.46 -16.84 -1.11
N ARG A 49 12.76 -17.09 -2.23
CA ARG A 49 12.44 -16.08 -3.24
C ARG A 49 10.95 -15.78 -3.24
N PHE A 50 10.62 -14.53 -3.50
CA PHE A 50 9.25 -14.04 -3.56
C PHE A 50 8.95 -13.50 -4.96
N ARG A 51 7.72 -13.72 -5.43
CA ARG A 51 7.19 -13.16 -6.66
C ARG A 51 5.91 -12.37 -6.35
N HIS A 52 5.80 -11.15 -6.87
CA HIS A 52 4.54 -10.41 -6.84
C HIS A 52 3.56 -10.98 -7.86
N VAL A 53 2.27 -10.83 -7.58
CA VAL A 53 1.17 -11.22 -8.50
C VAL A 53 0.22 -10.05 -8.75
N ALA A 54 0.73 -8.82 -8.61
CA ALA A 54 -0.03 -7.59 -8.78
C ALA A 54 -0.55 -7.44 -10.22
N ASP A 55 0.25 -7.82 -11.21
CA ASP A 55 -0.11 -7.91 -12.63
C ASP A 55 -1.32 -8.82 -12.87
N GLU A 56 -1.31 -10.02 -12.29
CA GLU A 56 -2.42 -10.97 -12.40
C GLU A 56 -3.67 -10.44 -11.70
N LYS A 57 -3.52 -10.01 -10.43
CA LYS A 57 -4.63 -9.56 -9.58
C LYS A 57 -5.32 -8.30 -10.09
N LEU A 58 -4.54 -7.38 -10.63
CA LEU A 58 -5.03 -6.12 -11.19
C LEU A 58 -5.21 -6.23 -12.70
N THR A 59 -5.03 -7.40 -13.33
CA THR A 59 -5.15 -7.60 -14.78
C THR A 59 -4.47 -6.46 -15.56
N LEU A 60 -3.18 -6.29 -15.28
CA LEU A 60 -2.36 -5.23 -15.87
C LEU A 60 -1.54 -5.80 -17.01
N GLU A 61 -1.63 -5.14 -18.16
CA GLU A 61 -0.68 -5.29 -19.25
C GLU A 61 0.69 -4.69 -18.84
N PRO A 62 1.79 -5.08 -19.50
CA PRO A 62 3.15 -4.63 -19.13
C PRO A 62 3.30 -3.10 -19.08
N ASP A 63 2.59 -2.39 -19.96
CA ASP A 63 2.58 -0.94 -20.04
C ASP A 63 1.99 -0.29 -18.77
N SER A 64 0.85 -0.80 -18.34
CA SER A 64 0.07 -0.39 -17.20
C SER A 64 0.78 -0.74 -15.90
N ALA A 65 1.40 -1.93 -15.85
CA ALA A 65 2.22 -2.36 -14.72
C ALA A 65 3.43 -1.44 -14.50
N ALA A 66 4.10 -1.00 -15.58
CA ALA A 66 5.23 -0.08 -15.49
C ALA A 66 4.82 1.29 -14.89
N VAL A 67 3.69 1.84 -15.34
CA VAL A 67 3.14 3.10 -14.82
C VAL A 67 2.77 2.98 -13.35
N ILE A 68 2.01 1.95 -12.97
CA ILE A 68 1.60 1.71 -11.58
C ILE A 68 2.81 1.51 -10.67
N ALA A 69 3.81 0.73 -11.09
CA ALA A 69 5.03 0.51 -10.32
C ALA A 69 5.74 1.84 -9.99
N LEU A 70 5.87 2.75 -10.96
CA LEU A 70 6.48 4.05 -10.70
C LEU A 70 5.66 4.94 -9.78
N LEU A 71 4.33 4.96 -9.94
CA LEU A 71 3.45 5.74 -9.07
C LEU A 71 3.47 5.24 -7.63
N LEU A 72 3.64 3.92 -7.41
CA LEU A 72 3.82 3.34 -6.08
C LEU A 72 5.17 3.70 -5.46
N LEU A 73 6.25 3.70 -6.25
CA LEU A 73 7.61 3.95 -5.74
C LEU A 73 7.94 5.43 -5.53
N ARG A 74 7.32 6.33 -6.31
CA ARG A 74 7.69 7.75 -6.36
C ARG A 74 6.53 8.72 -6.17
N GLY A 75 5.34 8.20 -5.88
CA GLY A 75 4.15 9.01 -5.69
C GLY A 75 3.69 9.73 -6.97
N PRO A 76 2.99 10.89 -6.82
CA PRO A 76 2.33 11.57 -7.92
C PRO A 76 3.29 12.16 -8.96
N GLN A 77 3.12 11.79 -10.23
CA GLN A 77 4.03 12.15 -11.33
C GLN A 77 3.29 12.70 -12.55
N THR A 78 3.98 13.51 -13.34
CA THR A 78 3.49 14.01 -14.63
C THR A 78 3.62 12.94 -15.73
N VAL A 79 2.91 13.13 -16.85
CA VAL A 79 2.99 12.23 -18.02
C VAL A 79 4.42 12.18 -18.60
N ALA A 80 5.11 13.34 -18.64
CA ALA A 80 6.48 13.43 -19.15
C ALA A 80 7.47 12.69 -18.25
N GLU A 81 7.33 12.81 -16.92
CA GLU A 81 8.15 12.05 -15.97
C GLU A 81 7.93 10.55 -16.09
N LEU A 82 6.67 10.12 -16.18
CA LEU A 82 6.32 8.71 -16.32
C LEU A 82 6.97 8.12 -17.57
N ARG A 83 6.79 8.75 -18.74
CA ARG A 83 7.42 8.31 -19.99
C ARG A 83 8.93 8.14 -19.86
N SER A 84 9.62 9.15 -19.31
CA SER A 84 11.08 9.10 -19.18
C SER A 84 11.58 8.05 -18.19
N ARG A 85 10.79 7.75 -17.14
CA ARG A 85 11.21 6.88 -16.04
C ARG A 85 10.80 5.42 -16.27
N THR A 86 9.79 5.15 -17.10
CA THR A 86 9.37 3.78 -17.44
C THR A 86 10.26 3.14 -18.52
N GLU A 87 11.18 3.87 -19.16
CA GLU A 87 11.99 3.38 -20.29
C GLU A 87 12.62 1.99 -20.09
N ARG A 88 13.05 1.67 -18.86
CA ARG A 88 13.65 0.36 -18.51
C ARG A 88 12.63 -0.75 -18.21
N LEU A 89 11.38 -0.39 -17.97
CA LEU A 89 10.27 -1.30 -17.65
C LEU A 89 9.40 -1.56 -18.89
N HIS A 90 9.02 -0.49 -19.59
CA HIS A 90 8.24 -0.49 -20.81
C HIS A 90 8.52 0.79 -21.61
N PRO A 91 9.05 0.70 -22.85
CA PRO A 91 9.30 1.86 -23.69
C PRO A 91 7.98 2.37 -24.30
N PHE A 92 7.68 3.66 -24.14
CA PHE A 92 6.51 4.30 -24.73
C PHE A 92 6.88 5.12 -25.95
N GLU A 93 6.11 4.97 -27.02
CA GLU A 93 6.32 5.65 -28.29
C GLU A 93 6.08 7.17 -28.16
N SER A 94 5.08 7.56 -27.36
CA SER A 94 4.68 8.98 -27.21
C SER A 94 4.12 9.32 -25.83
N LEU A 95 3.98 10.62 -25.55
CA LEU A 95 3.28 11.09 -24.34
C LEU A 95 1.78 10.74 -24.39
N ASP A 96 1.17 10.76 -25.58
CA ASP A 96 -0.25 10.45 -25.78
C ASP A 96 -0.55 8.99 -25.43
N GLU A 97 0.39 8.08 -25.69
CA GLU A 97 0.27 6.68 -25.30
C GLU A 97 0.19 6.51 -23.78
N VAL A 98 1.09 7.18 -23.04
CA VAL A 98 1.09 7.17 -21.57
C VAL A 98 -0.22 7.76 -21.05
N GLU A 99 -0.68 8.87 -21.64
CA GLU A 99 -1.93 9.51 -21.22
C GLU A 99 -3.16 8.62 -21.49
N ARG A 100 -3.19 7.88 -22.61
CA ARG A 100 -4.23 6.89 -22.91
C ARG A 100 -4.26 5.80 -21.85
N ILE A 101 -3.10 5.25 -21.47
CA ILE A 101 -3.01 4.22 -20.43
C ILE A 101 -3.49 4.76 -19.09
N LEU A 102 -3.09 5.96 -18.71
CA LEU A 102 -3.53 6.61 -17.49
C LEU A 102 -5.05 6.82 -17.46
N ARG A 103 -5.66 7.20 -18.59
CA ARG A 103 -7.12 7.28 -18.72
C ARG A 103 -7.78 5.90 -18.52
N THR A 104 -7.29 4.85 -19.17
CA THR A 104 -7.79 3.49 -18.98
C THR A 104 -7.63 3.01 -17.53
N LEU A 105 -6.53 3.34 -16.86
CA LEU A 105 -6.32 3.04 -15.45
C LEU A 105 -7.25 3.85 -14.54
N ALA A 106 -7.60 5.08 -14.92
CA ALA A 106 -8.51 5.94 -14.17
C ALA A 106 -9.97 5.46 -14.24
N GLU A 107 -10.41 4.98 -15.41
CA GLU A 107 -11.71 4.32 -15.59
C GLU A 107 -11.87 3.10 -14.67
N ARG A 108 -10.75 2.48 -14.32
CA ARG A 108 -10.67 1.31 -13.42
C ARG A 108 -10.43 1.69 -11.96
N GLU A 109 -10.45 2.99 -11.65
CA GLU A 109 -10.20 3.54 -10.30
C GLU A 109 -8.84 3.14 -9.71
N LEU A 110 -7.83 2.90 -10.55
CA LEU A 110 -6.48 2.56 -10.11
C LEU A 110 -5.58 3.78 -9.99
N VAL A 111 -5.89 4.85 -10.74
CA VAL A 111 -5.20 6.13 -10.68
C VAL A 111 -6.21 7.28 -10.75
N ARG A 112 -5.80 8.48 -10.35
CA ARG A 112 -6.55 9.72 -10.56
C ARG A 112 -5.65 10.85 -11.02
N LEU A 113 -6.23 11.78 -11.78
CA LEU A 113 -5.62 13.07 -12.07
C LEU A 113 -5.83 14.00 -10.87
N LEU A 114 -4.75 14.60 -10.40
CA LEU A 114 -4.79 15.61 -9.35
C LEU A 114 -4.97 17.00 -9.94
N ASP A 115 -5.71 17.84 -9.21
CA ASP A 115 -5.87 19.25 -9.56
C ASP A 115 -4.52 19.97 -9.51
N ARG A 116 -4.39 20.97 -10.37
CA ARG A 116 -3.15 21.76 -10.47
C ARG A 116 -2.98 22.58 -9.19
N LEU A 117 -1.88 22.36 -8.49
CA LEU A 117 -1.45 23.26 -7.42
C LEU A 117 -1.02 24.61 -8.01
N PRO A 118 -1.23 25.73 -7.30
CA PRO A 118 -0.76 27.03 -7.73
C PRO A 118 0.76 26.99 -7.98
N GLY A 119 1.19 27.31 -9.20
CA GLY A 119 2.61 27.29 -9.59
C GLY A 119 3.10 26.04 -10.31
N GLN A 120 2.32 24.96 -10.39
CA GLN A 120 2.64 23.80 -11.25
C GLN A 120 1.95 23.91 -12.61
N LYS A 121 2.75 23.85 -13.68
CA LYS A 121 2.26 23.98 -15.07
C LYS A 121 1.56 22.72 -15.57
N GLU A 122 1.90 21.55 -15.03
CA GLU A 122 1.43 20.25 -15.50
C GLU A 122 0.68 19.51 -14.39
N PRO A 123 -0.45 18.85 -14.72
CA PRO A 123 -1.17 18.04 -13.74
C PRO A 123 -0.41 16.74 -13.44
N ARG A 124 -0.64 16.19 -12.25
CA ARG A 124 0.02 14.95 -11.79
C ARG A 124 -0.99 13.83 -11.63
N TRP A 125 -0.55 12.62 -11.91
CA TRP A 125 -1.32 11.40 -11.72
C TRP A 125 -0.89 10.71 -10.45
N GLN A 126 -1.84 10.16 -9.70
CA GLN A 126 -1.62 9.45 -8.45
C GLN A 126 -2.29 8.08 -8.47
N GLN A 127 -1.63 7.06 -7.89
CA GLN A 127 -2.21 5.73 -7.71
C GLN A 127 -3.15 5.67 -6.50
N LEU A 128 -4.16 4.80 -6.55
CA LEU A 128 -5.22 4.63 -5.54
C LEU A 128 -5.18 3.26 -4.81
N LEU A 129 -4.09 2.51 -4.98
CA LEU A 129 -3.87 1.18 -4.41
C LEU A 129 -3.37 1.21 -2.97
N ALA A 130 -2.52 2.19 -2.65
CA ALA A 130 -1.81 2.30 -1.37
C ALA A 130 -2.14 3.56 -0.57
N GLU A 131 -2.89 4.50 -1.14
CA GLU A 131 -3.67 5.37 -0.27
C GLU A 131 -4.64 4.45 0.45
N GLU A 132 -4.75 4.57 1.78
CA GLU A 132 -6.00 4.23 2.43
C GLU A 132 -7.05 4.79 1.49
N ARG A 133 -7.98 3.97 1.00
CA ARG A 133 -9.21 4.56 0.49
C ARG A 133 -9.63 5.47 1.64
N GLU A 134 -9.42 6.77 1.48
CA GLU A 134 -10.38 7.76 1.89
C GLU A 134 -11.64 7.27 1.20
N SER A 135 -12.28 6.25 1.80
CA SER A 135 -13.69 6.23 2.09
C SER A 135 -14.06 7.68 2.09
N THR A 136 -14.73 8.08 1.01
CA THR A 136 -15.00 9.46 0.66
C THR A 136 -15.53 10.17 1.89
N VAL A 137 -14.62 10.67 2.71
CA VAL A 137 -14.85 11.74 3.63
C VAL A 137 -14.78 12.90 2.67
N VAL A 138 -15.90 13.08 1.95
CA VAL A 138 -16.50 14.40 1.88
C VAL A 138 -16.17 15.02 3.22
N THR A 139 -15.28 16.02 3.23
CA THR A 139 -15.02 16.87 4.39
C THR A 139 -16.37 17.39 4.84
N ARG A 140 -17.04 16.57 5.63
CA ARG A 140 -18.16 16.91 6.45
C ARG A 140 -17.46 17.56 7.61
N PRO A 141 -17.76 18.84 7.92
CA PRO A 141 -17.17 19.49 9.07
C PRO A 141 -17.30 18.54 10.25
N ALA A 142 -16.19 18.31 10.96
CA ALA A 142 -16.10 17.33 12.04
C ALA A 142 -17.30 17.46 12.97
N LEU A 143 -18.31 16.61 12.78
CA LEU A 143 -19.37 16.44 13.74
C LEU A 143 -18.71 15.67 14.87
N ALA A 144 -18.51 16.36 15.99
CA ALA A 144 -18.06 15.78 17.24
C ALA A 144 -18.76 14.42 17.43
N VAL A 145 -17.97 13.37 17.61
CA VAL A 145 -18.49 12.06 17.97
C VAL A 145 -19.33 12.26 19.24
N PRO A 146 -20.64 11.95 19.23
CA PRO A 146 -21.47 12.18 20.41
C PRO A 146 -20.86 11.40 21.58
N SER A 147 -20.66 12.08 22.71
CA SER A 147 -20.07 11.55 23.94
C SER A 147 -20.69 10.20 24.39
N ALA A 148 -21.92 9.93 23.97
CA ALA A 148 -22.61 8.66 24.19
C ALA A 148 -21.93 7.42 23.55
N VAL A 149 -21.25 7.55 22.40
CA VAL A 149 -20.56 6.42 21.75
C VAL A 149 -19.26 6.08 22.47
N VAL A 150 -18.54 7.10 22.95
CA VAL A 150 -17.34 6.92 23.78
C VAL A 150 -17.72 6.35 25.16
N GLY A 151 -18.84 6.81 25.74
CA GLY A 151 -19.41 6.24 26.97
C GLY A 151 -19.79 4.78 26.80
N SER A 152 -20.48 4.43 25.71
CA SER A 152 -20.84 3.04 25.39
C SER A 152 -19.64 2.11 25.24
N MET A 153 -18.50 2.62 24.76
CA MET A 153 -17.27 1.83 24.64
C MET A 153 -16.62 1.61 26.00
N ALA A 154 -16.59 2.64 26.85
CA ALA A 154 -16.07 2.57 28.22
C ALA A 154 -16.90 1.61 29.09
N ASP A 155 -18.23 1.69 29.03
CA ASP A 155 -19.15 0.80 29.77
C ASP A 155 -18.94 -0.68 29.37
N ARG A 156 -18.63 -0.92 28.09
CA ARG A 156 -18.39 -2.27 27.57
C ARG A 156 -17.05 -2.83 28.05
N ILE A 157 -16.03 -1.98 28.17
CA ILE A 157 -14.72 -2.34 28.74
C ILE A 157 -14.89 -2.69 30.22
N GLU A 158 -15.59 -1.87 30.99
CA GLU A 158 -15.84 -2.12 32.42
C GLU A 158 -16.61 -3.43 32.65
N GLN A 159 -17.64 -3.72 31.83
CA GLN A 159 -18.36 -4.99 31.88
C GLN A 159 -17.48 -6.20 31.56
N MET A 160 -16.54 -6.05 30.61
CA MET A 160 -15.61 -7.11 30.25
C MET A 160 -14.61 -7.37 31.39
N GLU A 161 -14.06 -6.32 31.99
CA GLU A 161 -13.15 -6.42 33.14
C GLU A 161 -13.83 -7.08 34.35
N ALA A 162 -15.06 -6.66 34.69
CA ALA A 162 -15.84 -7.29 35.76
C ALA A 162 -16.17 -8.76 35.47
N ARG A 163 -16.34 -9.13 34.19
CA ARG A 163 -16.56 -10.53 33.79
C ARG A 163 -15.27 -11.33 33.89
N ILE A 164 -14.11 -10.76 33.54
CA ILE A 164 -12.80 -11.40 33.71
C ILE A 164 -12.54 -11.65 35.19
N ALA A 165 -12.70 -10.66 36.06
CA ALA A 165 -12.48 -10.80 37.51
C ALA A 165 -13.35 -11.90 38.15
N ARG A 166 -14.62 -12.01 37.73
CA ARG A 166 -15.51 -13.10 38.17
C ARG A 166 -15.06 -14.47 37.69
N LEU A 167 -14.61 -14.58 36.45
CA LEU A 167 -14.10 -15.84 35.89
C LEU A 167 -12.79 -16.25 36.55
N GLU A 168 -11.91 -15.32 36.84
CA GLU A 168 -10.65 -15.57 37.58
C GLU A 168 -10.93 -16.04 39.01
N THR A 169 -11.90 -15.43 39.70
CA THR A 169 -12.31 -15.86 41.04
C THR A 169 -12.89 -17.27 41.02
N ALA A 170 -13.81 -17.56 40.07
CA ALA A 170 -14.39 -18.89 39.93
C ALA A 170 -13.36 -19.96 39.56
N LEU A 171 -12.35 -19.61 38.77
CA LEU A 171 -11.24 -20.51 38.45
C LEU A 171 -10.36 -20.78 39.69
N ALA A 172 -10.11 -19.77 40.51
CA ALA A 172 -9.35 -19.90 41.75
C ALA A 172 -10.08 -20.74 42.82
N GLU A 173 -11.43 -20.81 42.79
CA GLU A 173 -12.21 -21.68 43.67
C GLU A 173 -12.23 -23.15 43.20
N LEU A 174 -11.91 -23.42 41.93
CA LEU A 174 -11.89 -24.75 41.32
C LEU A 174 -10.51 -25.41 41.28
N LEU A 175 -9.44 -24.67 41.64
CA LEU A 175 -8.05 -25.12 41.72
C LEU A 175 -7.58 -25.18 43.17
#